data_AF-A0A1Z4KH06-F1
#
_entry.id   AF-A0A1Z4KH06-F1
#
_cell.length_a   1.000
_cell.length_b   1.000
_cell.length_c   1.000
_cell.angle_alpha   90.00
_cell.angle_beta   90.00
_cell.angle_gamma   90.00
#
_symmetry.space_group_name_H-M   'P 1'
#
loop_
_entity.id
_entity.type
_entity.pdbx_description
1 polymer ?
#
loop_
_entity_poly.entity_id
_entity_poly.type
_entity_poly.pdbx_seq_one_letter_code
_entity_poly.pdbx_strand_id
1 'polypeptide(L)'
;MLLELLNPAELPIQQQLTPPTQIKLKKILTELLTALNKPDIQQAINNIETAIAELEIYDVFPLETISTQTTLKYWEIEDFDTYFHVQHVQSNEPELCLVKGLLSACQTFLYLQQDNLNLDITQIELQREGFKNYVYLLDRVFQLNLESC
;
A
#
# COMPACT_ATOMS: atom_id res chain seq x y z
N MET A 1 -6.46 -6.72 -11.76
CA MET A 1 -6.64 -5.96 -10.50
C MET A 1 -6.53 -4.50 -10.86
N LEU A 2 -7.45 -3.65 -10.41
CA LEU A 2 -7.37 -2.21 -10.60
C LEU A 2 -6.51 -1.64 -9.46
N LEU A 3 -5.48 -0.87 -9.80
CA LEU A 3 -4.60 -0.23 -8.82
C LEU A 3 -5.11 1.18 -8.52
N GLU A 4 -5.62 1.37 -7.31
CA GLU A 4 -5.98 2.70 -6.80
C GLU A 4 -4.70 3.44 -6.38
N LEU A 5 -4.36 4.52 -7.09
CA LEU A 5 -3.21 5.37 -6.78
C LEU A 5 -3.71 6.69 -6.22
N LEU A 6 -3.29 7.06 -5.00
CA LEU A 6 -3.57 8.38 -4.47
C LEU A 6 -2.94 9.46 -5.34
N ASN A 7 -3.66 10.57 -5.51
CA ASN A 7 -3.10 11.78 -6.09
C ASN A 7 -1.77 12.14 -5.40
N PRO A 8 -0.66 12.28 -6.15
CA PRO A 8 0.63 12.66 -5.57
C PRO A 8 0.58 13.97 -4.76
N ALA A 9 -0.31 14.90 -5.11
CA ALA A 9 -0.51 16.15 -4.38
C ALA A 9 -1.17 15.98 -3.00
N GLU A 10 -1.78 14.82 -2.73
CA GLU A 10 -2.52 14.50 -1.51
C GLU A 10 -1.77 13.51 -0.61
N LEU A 11 -0.50 13.24 -0.92
CA LEU A 11 0.30 12.36 -0.07
C LEU A 11 0.40 12.95 1.35
N PRO A 12 0.13 12.16 2.41
CA PRO A 12 0.04 12.63 3.78
C PRO A 12 1.42 12.84 4.42
N ILE A 13 2.28 13.65 3.80
CA ILE A 13 3.68 13.87 4.19
C ILE A 13 3.86 14.75 5.44
N GLN A 14 2.83 15.50 5.82
CA GLN A 14 2.85 16.43 6.96
C GLN A 14 1.62 16.30 7.86
N GLN A 15 0.78 15.29 7.62
CA GLN A 15 -0.52 15.18 8.29
C GLN A 15 -0.34 14.60 9.70
N GLN A 16 -0.77 15.35 10.71
CA GLN A 16 -0.82 14.84 12.07
C GLN A 16 -2.04 13.93 12.21
N LEU A 17 -1.79 12.64 12.29
CA LEU A 17 -2.84 11.63 12.42
C LEU A 17 -3.60 11.79 13.74
N THR A 18 -4.90 11.46 13.71
CA THR A 18 -5.67 11.36 14.94
C THR A 18 -5.20 10.15 15.77
N PRO A 19 -5.31 10.18 17.11
CA PRO A 19 -4.90 9.05 17.94
C PRO A 19 -5.58 7.71 17.56
N PRO A 20 -6.90 7.67 17.25
CA PRO A 20 -7.54 6.45 16.74
C PRO A 20 -6.89 5.94 15.45
N THR A 21 -6.61 6.82 14.49
CA THR A 21 -5.95 6.47 13.22
C THR A 21 -4.55 5.93 13.46
N GLN A 22 -3.76 6.56 14.35
CA GLN A 22 -2.42 6.08 14.70
C GLN A 22 -2.45 4.66 15.29
N ILE A 23 -3.36 4.40 16.24
CA ILE A 23 -3.50 3.07 16.85
C ILE A 23 -3.86 2.03 15.78
N LYS A 24 -4.81 2.37 14.90
CA LYS A 24 -5.26 1.51 13.81
C LYS A 24 -4.10 1.17 12.86
N LEU A 25 -3.41 2.18 12.35
CA LEU A 25 -2.29 2.00 11.43
C LEU A 25 -1.11 1.28 12.09
N LYS A 26 -0.83 1.57 13.36
CA LYS A 26 0.21 0.88 14.13
C LYS A 26 -0.05 -0.61 14.18
N LYS A 27 -1.28 -1.01 14.56
CA LYS A 27 -1.70 -2.42 14.61
C LYS A 27 -1.49 -3.09 13.24
N ILE A 28 -2.07 -2.52 12.19
CA ILE A 28 -2.07 -3.07 10.84
C ILE A 28 -0.64 -3.23 10.29
N LEU A 29 0.20 -2.21 10.46
CA LEU A 29 1.59 -2.27 9.96
C LEU A 29 2.44 -3.26 10.76
N THR A 30 2.16 -3.44 12.05
CA THR A 30 2.81 -4.48 12.88
C THR A 30 2.43 -5.89 12.41
N GLU A 31 1.15 -6.10 12.10
CA GLU A 31 0.65 -7.36 11.55
C GLU A 31 1.24 -7.64 10.17
N LEU A 32 1.37 -6.63 9.31
CA LEU A 32 2.04 -6.75 8.02
C LEU A 32 3.51 -7.16 8.17
N LEU A 33 4.28 -6.51 9.07
CA LEU A 33 5.67 -6.91 9.34
C LEU A 33 5.74 -8.37 9.80
N THR A 34 4.81 -8.78 10.66
CA THR A 34 4.72 -10.16 11.13
C THR A 34 4.44 -11.13 9.98
N ALA A 35 3.53 -10.78 9.06
CA ALA A 35 3.20 -11.59 7.89
C ALA A 35 4.40 -11.72 6.93
N LEU A 36 5.13 -10.62 6.68
CA LEU A 36 6.29 -10.61 5.78
C LEU A 36 7.48 -11.44 6.32
N ASN A 37 7.57 -11.61 7.64
CA ASN A 37 8.62 -12.40 8.30
C ASN A 37 8.30 -13.90 8.38
N LYS A 38 7.06 -14.33 8.11
CA LYS A 38 6.67 -15.74 8.19
C LYS A 38 6.86 -16.45 6.84
N PRO A 39 7.26 -17.74 6.84
CA PRO A 39 7.40 -18.53 5.63
C PRO A 39 6.06 -19.03 5.07
N ASP A 40 5.00 -19.06 5.89
CA ASP A 40 3.67 -19.51 5.46
C ASP A 40 2.98 -18.41 4.63
N ILE A 41 3.03 -18.58 3.30
CA ILE A 41 2.48 -17.64 2.32
C ILE A 41 0.95 -17.54 2.46
N GLN A 42 0.24 -18.66 2.63
CA GLN A 42 -1.22 -18.65 2.71
C GLN A 42 -1.69 -17.95 3.99
N GLN A 43 -1.01 -18.20 5.11
CA GLN A 43 -1.29 -17.48 6.33
C GLN A 43 -1.01 -15.98 6.18
N ALA A 44 0.09 -15.60 5.52
CA ALA A 44 0.42 -14.19 5.27
C ALA A 44 -0.65 -13.50 4.41
N ILE A 45 -1.16 -14.16 3.36
CA ILE A 45 -2.26 -13.66 2.53
C ILE A 45 -3.52 -13.43 3.38
N ASN A 46 -3.94 -14.42 4.17
CA ASN A 46 -5.15 -14.30 4.99
C ASN A 46 -5.05 -13.15 6.01
N ASN A 47 -3.86 -12.94 6.60
CA ASN A 47 -3.63 -11.83 7.53
C ASN A 47 -3.74 -10.48 6.82
N ILE A 48 -3.18 -10.35 5.61
CA ILE A 48 -3.27 -9.12 4.83
C ILE A 48 -4.71 -8.84 4.39
N GLU A 49 -5.47 -9.86 4.00
CA GLU A 49 -6.89 -9.71 3.66
C GLU A 49 -7.71 -9.20 4.84
N THR A 50 -7.45 -9.76 6.02
CA THR A 50 -8.07 -9.30 7.27
C THR A 50 -7.71 -7.83 7.53
N ALA A 51 -6.43 -7.45 7.40
CA ALA A 51 -5.98 -6.08 7.58
C ALA A 51 -6.61 -5.09 6.58
N ILE A 52 -6.76 -5.50 5.31
CA ILE A 52 -7.45 -4.70 4.28
C ILE A 52 -8.92 -4.51 4.65
N ALA A 53 -9.60 -5.56 5.12
CA ALA A 53 -10.99 -5.47 5.55
C ALA A 53 -11.15 -4.55 6.78
N GLU A 54 -10.24 -4.63 7.74
CA GLU A 54 -10.23 -3.78 8.94
C GLU A 54 -9.99 -2.30 8.64
N LEU A 55 -9.30 -1.95 7.54
CA LEU A 55 -9.07 -0.55 7.17
C LEU A 55 -10.37 0.20 6.93
N GLU A 56 -11.44 -0.47 6.49
CA GLU A 56 -12.78 0.11 6.27
C GLU A 56 -12.71 1.52 5.66
N ILE A 57 -12.25 1.62 4.41
CA ILE A 57 -12.15 2.91 3.73
C ILE A 57 -13.47 3.19 3.00
N TYR A 58 -14.18 4.21 3.45
CA TYR A 58 -15.51 4.54 2.94
C TYR A 58 -15.50 5.63 1.85
N ASP A 59 -14.48 6.49 1.87
CA ASP A 59 -14.43 7.72 1.06
C ASP A 59 -13.25 7.70 0.08
N VAL A 60 -13.36 6.90 -0.98
CA VAL A 60 -12.42 6.89 -2.12
C VAL A 60 -13.16 7.37 -3.36
N PHE A 61 -12.68 8.43 -3.97
CA PHE A 61 -13.31 9.05 -5.13
C PHE A 61 -12.36 9.05 -6.32
N PRO A 62 -12.82 8.70 -7.54
CA PRO A 62 -11.99 8.79 -8.73
C PRO A 62 -11.65 10.24 -9.07
N LEU A 63 -10.42 10.49 -9.51
CA LEU A 63 -10.05 11.76 -10.15
C LEU A 63 -10.52 11.78 -11.60
N GLU A 64 -11.41 12.72 -11.92
CA GLU A 64 -11.86 12.93 -13.31
C GLU A 64 -10.76 13.54 -14.19
N THR A 65 -9.85 14.32 -13.60
CA THR A 65 -8.71 14.92 -14.31
C THR A 65 -7.44 14.84 -13.48
N ILE A 66 -6.44 14.15 -14.01
CA ILE A 66 -5.12 14.03 -13.40
C ILE A 66 -4.21 15.13 -13.98
N SER A 67 -3.77 16.03 -13.12
CA SER A 67 -2.59 16.86 -13.39
C SER A 67 -1.45 16.30 -12.57
N THR A 68 -0.53 15.59 -13.20
CA THR A 68 0.68 15.10 -12.52
C THR A 68 1.68 16.22 -12.22
N GLN A 69 1.35 17.48 -12.55
CA GLN A 69 2.27 18.63 -12.53
C GLN A 69 3.57 18.37 -13.32
N THR A 70 3.51 17.43 -14.27
CA THR A 70 4.60 17.13 -15.19
C THR A 70 4.34 17.77 -16.55
N THR A 71 5.29 17.64 -17.46
CA THR A 71 5.14 18.05 -18.87
C THR A 71 4.35 17.04 -19.71
N LEU A 72 3.87 15.93 -19.11
CA LEU A 72 3.10 14.91 -19.82
C LEU A 72 1.74 15.46 -20.26
N LYS A 73 1.33 15.07 -21.46
CA LYS A 73 0.02 15.36 -22.00
C LYS A 73 -1.00 14.41 -21.37
N TYR A 74 -2.25 14.85 -21.30
CA TYR A 74 -3.35 14.06 -20.75
C TYR A 74 -3.45 12.66 -21.37
N TRP A 75 -3.35 12.54 -22.70
CA TRP A 75 -3.43 11.24 -23.39
C TRP A 75 -2.27 10.30 -23.05
N GLU A 76 -1.08 10.82 -22.69
CA GLU A 76 0.07 9.99 -22.28
C GLU A 76 -0.17 9.37 -20.90
N ILE A 77 -0.86 10.12 -20.04
CA ILE A 77 -1.28 9.65 -18.70
C ILE A 77 -2.40 8.62 -18.86
N GLU A 78 -3.41 8.90 -19.69
CA GLU A 78 -4.53 7.99 -19.95
C GLU A 78 -4.08 6.65 -20.58
N ASP A 79 -3.14 6.69 -21.52
CA ASP A 79 -2.56 5.49 -22.14
C ASP A 79 -1.81 4.63 -21.10
N PHE A 80 -1.00 5.28 -20.24
CA PHE A 80 -0.34 4.60 -19.13
C PHE A 80 -1.33 3.97 -18.15
N ASP A 81 -2.31 4.74 -17.69
CA ASP A 81 -3.31 4.29 -16.72
C ASP A 81 -4.14 3.13 -17.27
N THR A 82 -4.51 3.20 -18.56
CA THR A 82 -5.22 2.11 -19.25
C THR A 82 -4.35 0.85 -19.33
N TYR A 83 -3.09 1.00 -19.75
CA TYR A 83 -2.17 -0.14 -19.89
C TYR A 83 -1.91 -0.84 -18.55
N PHE A 84 -1.64 -0.07 -17.50
CA PHE A 84 -1.32 -0.59 -16.17
C PHE A 84 -2.55 -0.82 -15.27
N HIS A 85 -3.76 -0.56 -15.78
CA HIS A 85 -5.01 -0.63 -15.01
C HIS A 85 -4.89 0.17 -13.70
N VAL A 86 -4.48 1.43 -13.83
CA VAL A 86 -4.37 2.38 -12.71
C VAL A 86 -5.60 3.27 -12.71
N GLN A 87 -6.13 3.54 -11.52
CA GLN A 87 -7.12 4.57 -11.30
C GLN A 87 -6.59 5.53 -10.25
N HIS A 88 -6.46 6.80 -10.62
CA HIS A 88 -6.08 7.82 -9.64
C HIS A 88 -7.30 8.16 -8.79
N VAL A 89 -7.09 8.24 -7.48
CA VAL A 89 -8.13 8.48 -6.50
C VAL A 89 -7.77 9.60 -5.52
N GLN A 90 -8.79 10.21 -4.94
CA GLN A 90 -8.72 11.11 -3.78
C GLN A 90 -9.42 10.45 -2.61
N SER A 91 -9.04 10.82 -1.40
CA SER A 91 -9.69 10.34 -0.19
C SER A 91 -9.65 11.39 0.91
N ASN A 92 -10.68 11.36 1.76
CA ASN A 92 -10.68 12.11 3.02
C ASN A 92 -9.72 11.49 4.06
N GLU A 93 -9.28 10.25 3.83
CA GLU A 93 -8.38 9.48 4.68
C GLU A 93 -7.17 8.97 3.87
N PRO A 94 -6.34 9.87 3.30
CA PRO A 94 -5.26 9.51 2.39
C PRO A 94 -4.22 8.60 3.07
N GLU A 95 -4.01 8.70 4.38
CA GLU A 95 -3.15 7.80 5.13
C GLU A 95 -3.63 6.35 5.11
N LEU A 96 -4.95 6.12 5.18
CA LEU A 96 -5.52 4.78 5.15
C LEU A 96 -5.43 4.21 3.74
N CYS A 97 -5.70 5.05 2.73
CA CYS A 97 -5.56 4.67 1.33
C CYS A 97 -4.12 4.26 0.97
N LEU A 98 -3.12 4.99 1.48
CA LEU A 98 -1.72 4.66 1.25
C LEU A 98 -1.35 3.30 1.85
N VAL A 99 -1.81 3.02 3.08
CA VAL A 99 -1.58 1.73 3.74
C VAL A 99 -2.34 0.60 3.04
N LYS A 100 -3.58 0.84 2.57
CA LYS A 100 -4.32 -0.13 1.75
C LYS A 100 -3.57 -0.47 0.47
N GLY A 101 -3.05 0.53 -0.25
CA GLY A 101 -2.25 0.33 -1.46
C GLY A 101 -1.02 -0.54 -1.20
N LEU A 102 -0.30 -0.30 -0.09
CA LEU A 102 0.81 -1.15 0.33
C LEU A 102 0.36 -2.60 0.61
N LEU A 103 -0.72 -2.78 1.37
CA LEU A 103 -1.27 -4.11 1.67
C LEU A 103 -1.67 -4.86 0.40
N SER A 104 -2.36 -4.20 -0.54
CA SER A 104 -2.75 -4.79 -1.83
C SER A 104 -1.55 -5.15 -2.69
N ALA A 105 -0.49 -4.33 -2.70
CA ALA A 105 0.76 -4.66 -3.40
C ALA A 105 1.45 -5.88 -2.79
N CYS A 106 1.56 -5.94 -1.45
CA CYS A 106 2.09 -7.10 -0.73
C CYS A 106 1.27 -8.36 -1.01
N GLN A 107 -0.07 -8.27 -0.97
CA GLN A 107 -0.97 -9.37 -1.26
C GLN A 107 -0.76 -9.90 -2.68
N THR A 108 -0.71 -9.00 -3.67
CA THR A 108 -0.46 -9.35 -5.08
C THR A 108 0.87 -10.05 -5.24
N PHE A 109 1.92 -9.56 -4.58
CA PHE A 109 3.22 -10.20 -4.57
C PHE A 109 3.19 -11.62 -3.98
N LEU A 110 2.47 -11.83 -2.87
CA LEU A 110 2.34 -13.16 -2.27
C LEU A 110 1.55 -14.12 -3.15
N TYR A 111 0.50 -13.66 -3.83
CA TYR A 111 -0.21 -14.45 -4.84
C TYR A 111 0.72 -14.83 -6.00
N LEU A 112 1.51 -13.89 -6.52
CA LEU A 112 2.51 -14.17 -7.55
C LEU A 112 3.53 -15.21 -7.09
N GLN A 113 3.99 -15.13 -5.84
CA GLN A 113 4.90 -16.12 -5.25
C GLN A 113 4.26 -17.51 -5.12
N GLN A 114 3.00 -17.56 -4.69
CA GLN A 114 2.25 -18.82 -4.54
C GLN A 114 2.02 -19.51 -5.89
N ASP A 115 1.67 -18.74 -6.92
CA ASP A 115 1.34 -19.26 -8.26
C ASP A 115 2.59 -19.62 -9.07
N ASN A 116 3.77 -19.08 -8.71
CA ASN A 116 5.01 -19.24 -9.47
C ASN A 116 6.17 -19.74 -8.60
N LEU A 117 6.25 -21.07 -8.44
CA LEU A 117 7.31 -21.72 -7.65
C LEU A 117 8.73 -21.57 -8.21
N ASN A 118 8.88 -21.07 -9.45
CA ASN A 118 10.17 -20.94 -10.14
C ASN A 118 10.77 -19.52 -10.03
N LEU A 119 10.16 -18.63 -9.26
CA LEU A 119 10.71 -17.30 -9.03
C LEU A 119 12.04 -17.40 -8.26
N ASP A 120 12.99 -16.52 -8.60
CA ASP A 120 14.27 -16.43 -7.90
C ASP A 120 14.05 -16.05 -6.43
N ILE A 121 14.43 -16.96 -5.53
CA ILE A 121 14.31 -16.80 -4.08
C ILE A 121 15.02 -15.53 -3.61
N THR A 122 16.15 -15.18 -4.23
CA THR A 122 16.91 -13.95 -3.91
C THR A 122 16.07 -12.71 -4.21
N GLN A 123 15.35 -12.70 -5.33
CA GLN A 123 14.48 -11.58 -5.70
C GLN A 123 13.23 -11.51 -4.82
N ILE A 124 12.68 -12.67 -4.43
CA ILE A 124 11.58 -12.75 -3.46
C ILE A 124 12.00 -12.10 -2.14
N GLU A 125 13.16 -12.48 -1.59
CA GLU A 125 13.63 -11.93 -0.32
C GLU A 125 13.95 -10.44 -0.43
N LEU A 126 14.57 -9.98 -1.53
CA LEU A 126 14.79 -8.55 -1.77
C LEU A 126 13.47 -7.77 -1.82
N GLN A 127 12.45 -8.31 -2.48
CA GLN A 127 11.14 -7.66 -2.56
C GLN A 127 10.46 -7.63 -1.17
N ARG A 128 10.57 -8.69 -0.38
CA ARG A 128 10.08 -8.72 1.01
C ARG A 128 10.75 -7.66 1.87
N GLU A 129 12.08 -7.53 1.78
CA GLU A 129 12.82 -6.47 2.48
C GLU A 129 12.42 -5.07 1.99
N GLY A 130 12.16 -4.91 0.69
CA GLY A 130 11.61 -3.67 0.12
C GLY A 130 10.29 -3.27 0.78
N PHE A 131 9.36 -4.21 0.95
CA PHE A 131 8.10 -3.95 1.65
C PHE A 131 8.30 -3.61 3.13
N LYS A 132 9.19 -4.31 3.84
CA LYS A 132 9.50 -3.97 5.24
C LYS A 132 10.07 -2.56 5.37
N ASN A 133 11.00 -2.18 4.49
CA ASN A 133 11.56 -0.83 4.44
C ASN A 133 10.48 0.22 4.18
N TYR A 134 9.48 -0.09 3.35
CA TYR A 134 8.34 0.80 3.13
C TYR A 134 7.48 0.95 4.38
N VAL A 135 7.25 -0.13 5.14
CA VAL A 135 6.57 -0.05 6.44
C VAL A 135 7.32 0.85 7.41
N TYR A 136 8.65 0.73 7.52
CA TYR A 136 9.46 1.61 8.36
C TYR A 136 9.51 3.07 7.86
N LEU A 137 9.34 3.30 6.57
CA LEU A 137 9.14 4.65 6.05
C LEU A 137 7.81 5.23 6.56
N LEU A 138 6.71 4.46 6.46
CA LEU A 138 5.41 4.90 6.96
C LEU A 138 5.40 5.09 8.47
N ASP A 139 6.09 4.24 9.24
CA ASP A 139 6.27 4.42 10.68
C ASP A 139 6.83 5.80 11.03
N ARG A 140 7.87 6.23 10.29
CA ARG A 140 8.51 7.53 10.49
C ARG A 140 7.64 8.69 10.04
N VAL A 141 6.99 8.56 8.88
CA VAL A 141 6.10 9.61 8.34
C VAL A 141 4.90 9.83 9.26
N PHE A 142 4.31 8.75 9.78
CA PHE A 142 3.12 8.78 10.62
C PHE A 142 3.40 8.79 12.12
N GLN A 143 4.68 8.72 12.53
CA GLN A 143 5.15 8.74 13.91
C GLN A 143 4.53 7.64 14.79
N LEU A 144 4.49 6.40 14.30
CA LEU A 144 3.77 5.29 14.95
C LEU A 144 4.59 4.56 16.03
N ASN A 145 5.92 4.70 16.01
CA ASN A 145 6.87 4.07 16.91
C ASN A 145 6.73 2.53 16.90
N LEU A 146 6.87 1.90 15.73
CA LEU A 146 6.80 0.44 15.58
C LEU A 146 7.99 -0.28 16.21
N GLU A 147 9.16 0.37 16.28
CA GLU A 147 10.40 -0.20 16.85
C GLU A 147 10.37 -0.44 18.37
N SER A 148 9.28 -0.04 19.05
CA SER A 148 9.12 -0.13 20.51
C SER A 148 8.27 -1.31 20.99
N CYS A 149 7.92 -2.26 20.10
CA CYS A 149 7.04 -3.40 20.42
C CYS A 149 7.77 -4.74 20.36
#